data_AF-A0A834B3U3-F1
#
_entry.id   AF-A0A834B3U3-F1
#
_cell.length_a   1.000
_cell.length_b   1.000
_cell.length_c   1.000
_cell.angle_alpha   90.00
_cell.angle_beta   90.00
_cell.angle_gamma   90.00
#
_symmetry.space_group_name_H-M   'P 1'
#
loop_
_entity.id
_entity.type
_entity.pdbx_description
1 polymer ?
#
loop_
_entity_poly.entity_id
_entity_poly.type
_entity_poly.pdbx_seq_one_letter_code
_entity_poly.pdbx_strand_id
1 'polypeptide(L)'
;MQASSLEDLRVKLEKEGFANISYVVVNHQGPPSRSKYVQLKKKVSEHIPVYQQEENQTDVWTLLHGSKDDFLIYDRCGRLVYHLGLPFSILGFPYVEQAIKFAYHEENHRGPRAAAPPPPSRPPPARAPALARARAPALAR
;
A
#
# COMPACT_ATOMS: atom_id res chain seq x y z
N MET A 1 -10.84 4.66 0.23
CA MET A 1 -10.28 3.60 1.11
C MET A 1 -9.10 3.00 0.37
N GLN A 2 -7.94 2.80 1.00
CA GLN A 2 -6.75 2.33 0.26
C GLN A 2 -6.90 0.91 -0.30
N ALA A 3 -7.63 0.04 0.39
CA ALA A 3 -7.86 -1.35 0.02
C ALA A 3 -8.31 -1.54 -1.45
N SER A 4 -9.16 -0.65 -1.98
CA SER A 4 -9.62 -0.74 -3.37
C SER A 4 -8.56 -0.31 -4.40
N SER A 5 -7.66 0.60 -4.03
CA SER A 5 -6.59 1.09 -4.91
C SER A 5 -5.39 0.14 -4.97
N LEU A 6 -5.36 -0.90 -4.13
CA LEU A 6 -4.27 -1.87 -4.13
C LEU A 6 -4.27 -2.73 -5.40
N GLU A 7 -5.45 -3.04 -5.93
CA GLU A 7 -5.57 -3.75 -7.21
C GLU A 7 -5.06 -2.90 -8.37
N ASP A 8 -5.38 -1.61 -8.38
CA ASP A 8 -4.88 -0.68 -9.40
C ASP A 8 -3.34 -0.67 -9.42
N LEU A 9 -2.71 -0.65 -8.24
CA LEU A 9 -1.26 -0.74 -8.11
C LEU A 9 -0.72 -2.10 -8.61
N ARG A 10 -1.35 -3.22 -8.25
CA ARG A 10 -0.96 -4.56 -8.71
C ARG A 10 -0.98 -4.65 -10.24
N VAL A 11 -2.11 -4.28 -10.84
CA VAL A 11 -2.31 -4.31 -12.30
C VAL A 11 -1.34 -3.37 -13.01
N LYS A 12 -1.07 -2.19 -12.43
CA LYS A 12 -0.08 -1.26 -12.98
C LYS A 12 1.33 -1.87 -13.01
N LEU A 13 1.78 -2.43 -11.88
CA LEU A 13 3.11 -3.04 -11.78
C LEU A 13 3.26 -4.22 -12.75
N GLU A 14 2.25 -5.07 -12.85
CA GLU A 14 2.21 -6.20 -13.79
C GLU A 14 2.35 -5.74 -15.25
N LYS A 15 1.62 -4.70 -15.66
CA LYS A 15 1.72 -4.10 -17.00
C LYS A 15 3.09 -3.50 -17.30
N GLU A 16 3.80 -3.04 -16.28
CA GLU A 16 5.15 -2.48 -16.39
C GLU A 16 6.26 -3.55 -16.33
N GLY A 17 5.90 -4.83 -16.24
CA GLY A 17 6.85 -5.96 -16.23
C GLY A 17 7.34 -6.37 -14.84
N PHE A 18 6.80 -5.80 -13.77
CA PHE A 18 7.05 -6.22 -12.39
C PHE A 18 6.13 -7.39 -12.03
N ALA A 19 6.46 -8.57 -12.55
CA ALA A 19 5.70 -9.80 -12.33
C ALA A 19 6.11 -10.50 -11.02
N ASN A 20 5.35 -11.53 -10.62
CA ASN A 20 5.64 -12.39 -9.47
C ASN A 20 5.72 -11.68 -8.10
N ILE A 21 5.06 -10.53 -7.96
CA ILE A 21 4.89 -9.85 -6.67
C ILE A 21 3.66 -10.44 -5.98
N SER A 22 3.84 -10.90 -4.75
CA SER A 22 2.74 -11.39 -3.90
C SER A 22 2.24 -10.29 -2.98
N TYR A 23 0.92 -10.18 -2.85
CA TYR A 23 0.25 -9.20 -2.00
C TYR A 23 -0.56 -9.91 -0.93
N VAL A 24 -0.60 -9.35 0.27
CA VAL A 24 -1.49 -9.83 1.34
C VAL A 24 -1.97 -8.65 2.16
N VAL A 25 -3.27 -8.64 2.48
CA VAL A 25 -3.86 -7.67 3.42
C VAL A 25 -4.07 -8.38 4.75
N VAL A 26 -3.45 -7.88 5.82
CA VAL A 26 -3.59 -8.46 7.16
C VAL A 26 -4.63 -7.68 7.95
N ASN A 27 -5.77 -8.28 8.28
CA ASN A 27 -6.74 -7.67 9.17
C ASN A 27 -6.34 -7.90 10.63
N HIS A 28 -6.46 -6.87 11.47
CA HIS A 28 -6.10 -6.95 12.89
C HIS A 28 -7.01 -7.91 13.66
N GLN A 29 -6.50 -8.51 14.73
CA GLN A 29 -7.21 -9.53 15.54
C GLN A 29 -8.31 -8.98 16.44
N GLY A 30 -8.35 -7.66 16.66
CA GLY A 30 -9.31 -7.04 17.57
C GLY A 30 -10.77 -7.13 17.09
N PRO A 31 -11.76 -7.16 18.00
CA PRO A 31 -13.18 -7.22 17.66
C PRO A 31 -13.67 -6.15 16.66
N PRO A 32 -13.21 -4.88 16.74
CA PRO A 32 -13.60 -3.85 15.76
C PRO A 32 -13.15 -4.14 14.33
N SER A 33 -12.04 -4.85 14.16
CA SER A 33 -11.46 -5.20 12.86
C SER A 33 -12.12 -6.46 12.31
N ARG A 34 -12.31 -7.49 13.15
CA ARG A 34 -13.00 -8.74 12.80
C ARG A 34 -14.44 -8.51 12.34
N SER A 35 -15.20 -7.67 13.05
CA SER A 35 -16.57 -7.32 12.67
C SER A 35 -16.68 -6.63 11.30
N LYS A 36 -15.59 -6.02 10.80
CA LYS A 36 -15.53 -5.37 9.49
C LYS A 36 -14.91 -6.23 8.40
N TYR A 37 -14.50 -7.46 8.69
CA TYR A 37 -13.82 -8.35 7.74
C TYR A 37 -14.58 -8.51 6.42
N VAL A 38 -15.90 -8.75 6.47
CA VAL A 38 -16.73 -8.89 5.27
C VAL A 38 -16.71 -7.63 4.41
N GLN A 39 -16.73 -6.45 5.04
CA GLN A 39 -16.66 -5.17 4.32
C GLN A 39 -15.27 -4.93 3.73
N LEU A 40 -14.21 -5.32 4.44
CA LEU A 40 -12.84 -5.26 3.94
C LEU A 40 -12.67 -6.17 2.73
N LYS A 41 -13.09 -7.43 2.83
CA LYS A 41 -13.00 -8.43 1.75
C LYS A 41 -13.75 -7.98 0.49
N LYS A 42 -14.91 -7.34 0.62
CA LYS A 42 -15.65 -6.75 -0.52
C LYS A 42 -14.93 -5.59 -1.22
N LYS A 43 -13.98 -4.95 -0.55
CA LYS A 43 -13.22 -3.80 -1.10
C LYS A 43 -11.87 -4.21 -1.67
N VAL A 44 -11.37 -5.39 -1.34
CA VAL A 44 -10.12 -5.95 -1.85
C VAL A 44 -10.45 -6.84 -3.04
N SER A 45 -9.61 -6.80 -4.07
CA SER A 45 -9.76 -7.69 -5.24
C SER A 45 -9.60 -9.16 -4.83
N GLU A 46 -10.28 -10.06 -5.54
CA GLU A 46 -10.17 -11.52 -5.30
C GLU A 46 -8.75 -12.05 -5.54
N HIS A 47 -7.93 -11.32 -6.31
CA HIS A 47 -6.52 -11.64 -6.54
C HIS A 47 -5.61 -11.36 -5.34
N ILE A 48 -6.12 -10.67 -4.31
CA ILE A 48 -5.34 -10.28 -3.14
C ILE A 48 -5.93 -10.96 -1.90
N PRO A 49 -5.23 -11.93 -1.29
CA PRO A 49 -5.71 -12.57 -0.09
C PRO A 49 -5.84 -11.57 1.06
N VAL A 50 -6.95 -11.67 1.79
CA VAL A 50 -7.18 -10.95 3.04
C VAL A 50 -7.06 -11.95 4.19
N TYR A 51 -5.97 -11.84 4.94
CA TYR A 51 -5.69 -12.68 6.10
C TYR A 51 -6.35 -12.08 7.34
N GLN A 52 -7.31 -12.79 7.94
CA GLN A 52 -7.91 -12.41 9.21
C GLN A 52 -7.15 -13.09 10.36
N GLN A 53 -6.54 -12.30 11.25
CA GLN A 53 -5.94 -12.83 12.46
C GLN A 53 -7.01 -13.28 13.47
N GLU A 54 -6.75 -14.39 14.15
CA GLU A 54 -7.60 -14.88 15.26
C GLU A 54 -7.34 -14.10 16.55
N GLU A 55 -8.37 -13.99 17.40
CA GLU A 55 -8.36 -13.13 18.60
C GLU A 55 -7.18 -13.43 19.56
N ASN A 56 -6.80 -14.70 19.68
CA ASN A 56 -5.72 -15.17 20.56
C ASN A 56 -4.39 -15.44 19.82
N GLN A 57 -4.29 -15.05 18.55
CA GLN A 57 -3.05 -15.18 17.80
C GLN A 57 -2.04 -14.12 18.26
N THR A 58 -0.75 -14.37 18.02
CA THR A 58 0.27 -13.32 18.09
C THR A 58 -0.07 -12.23 17.07
N ASP A 59 -0.19 -10.99 17.56
CA ASP A 59 -0.50 -9.84 16.70
C ASP A 59 0.67 -9.53 15.76
N VAL A 60 0.47 -9.85 14.48
CA VAL A 60 1.43 -9.63 13.39
C VAL A 60 1.83 -8.16 13.32
N TRP A 61 0.93 -7.22 13.59
CA TRP A 61 1.24 -5.80 13.52
C TRP A 61 2.20 -5.38 14.62
N THR A 62 1.97 -5.84 15.85
CA THR A 62 2.88 -5.62 16.97
C THR A 62 4.24 -6.30 16.73
N LEU A 63 4.24 -7.55 16.26
CA LEU A 63 5.46 -8.32 15.99
C LEU A 63 6.36 -7.65 14.95
N LEU A 64 5.77 -7.07 13.91
CA LEU A 64 6.49 -6.44 12.82
C LEU A 64 6.67 -4.93 13.02
N HIS A 65 6.36 -4.40 14.21
CA HIS A 65 6.37 -2.97 14.52
C HIS A 65 5.57 -2.11 13.53
N GLY A 66 4.51 -2.68 12.94
CA GLY A 66 3.64 -2.02 11.97
C GLY A 66 2.41 -1.39 12.61
N SER A 67 1.81 -0.45 11.89
CA SER A 67 0.55 0.21 12.22
C SER A 67 -0.49 0.03 11.12
N LYS A 68 -1.72 0.49 11.39
CA LYS A 68 -2.81 0.48 10.41
C LYS A 68 -2.41 1.32 9.18
N ASP A 69 -2.71 0.77 8.01
CA ASP A 69 -2.40 1.36 6.70
C ASP A 69 -0.88 1.41 6.39
N ASP A 70 -0.04 0.69 7.12
CA ASP A 70 1.38 0.56 6.78
C ASP A 70 1.60 -0.47 5.65
N PHE A 71 2.64 -0.26 4.85
CA PHE A 71 3.16 -1.25 3.91
C PHE A 71 4.50 -1.79 4.42
N LEU A 72 4.58 -3.11 4.55
CA LEU A 72 5.81 -3.85 4.82
C LEU A 72 6.20 -4.57 3.52
N ILE A 73 7.28 -4.12 2.88
CA ILE A 73 7.71 -4.60 1.57
C ILE A 73 8.96 -5.45 1.76
N TYR A 74 8.84 -6.72 1.38
CA TYR A 74 9.91 -7.71 1.47
C TYR A 74 10.50 -8.00 0.08
N ASP A 75 11.80 -8.27 0.02
CA ASP A 75 12.44 -8.78 -1.20
C ASP A 75 12.23 -10.30 -1.36
N ARG A 76 12.75 -10.87 -2.45
CA ARG A 76 12.66 -12.31 -2.74
C ARG A 76 13.42 -13.19 -1.74
N CYS A 77 14.34 -12.63 -0.96
CA CYS A 77 15.04 -13.32 0.12
C CYS A 77 14.25 -13.29 1.44
N GLY A 78 13.07 -12.68 1.47
CA GLY A 78 12.24 -12.54 2.67
C GLY A 78 12.75 -11.46 3.63
N ARG A 79 13.60 -10.53 3.18
CA ARG A 79 14.12 -9.43 4.01
C ARG A 79 13.21 -8.21 3.88
N LEU A 80 12.89 -7.57 5.00
CA LEU A 80 12.14 -6.31 5.00
C LEU A 80 13.02 -5.19 4.40
N VAL A 81 12.62 -4.67 3.23
CA VAL A 81 13.34 -3.58 2.53
C VAL A 81 12.75 -2.23 2.90
N TYR A 82 11.42 -2.13 2.92
CA TYR A 82 10.71 -0.90 3.28
C TYR A 82 9.61 -1.16 4.29
N HIS A 83 9.51 -0.24 5.24
CA HIS A 83 8.36 -0.05 6.12
C HIS A 83 7.84 1.37 5.89
N LEU A 84 6.68 1.48 5.24
CA LEU A 84 6.07 2.76 4.91
C LEU A 84 4.81 2.92 5.75
N GLY A 85 4.84 3.84 6.70
CA GLY A 85 3.65 4.30 7.40
C GLY A 85 3.04 5.55 6.76
N LEU A 86 1.89 5.97 7.31
CA LEU A 86 1.30 7.26 6.92
C LEU A 86 2.29 8.41 7.16
N PRO A 87 2.35 9.41 6.27
CA PRO A 87 1.53 9.60 5.06
C PRO A 87 2.08 8.91 3.79
N PHE A 88 3.24 8.25 3.87
CA PHE A 88 3.91 7.66 2.70
C PHE A 88 3.24 6.39 2.18
N SER A 89 2.48 5.71 3.03
CA SER A 89 1.67 4.57 2.63
C SER A 89 0.44 4.90 1.78
N ILE A 90 0.13 6.19 1.57
CA ILE A 90 -1.02 6.58 0.75
C ILE A 90 -0.78 6.20 -0.71
N LEU A 91 -1.52 5.18 -1.18
CA LEU A 91 -1.49 4.67 -2.56
C LEU A 91 -1.81 5.72 -3.65
N GLY A 92 -2.34 6.88 -3.29
CA GLY A 92 -2.47 8.03 -4.20
C GLY A 92 -1.15 8.75 -4.51
N PHE A 93 -0.06 8.39 -3.82
CA PHE A 93 1.29 8.92 -4.02
C PHE A 93 2.24 7.80 -4.48
N PRO A 94 3.36 8.13 -5.15
CA PRO A 94 4.19 7.14 -5.82
C PRO A 94 5.07 6.32 -4.87
N TYR A 95 5.03 6.54 -3.55
CA TYR A 95 6.05 6.02 -2.63
C TYR A 95 5.99 4.49 -2.48
N VAL A 96 4.79 3.93 -2.32
CA VAL A 96 4.61 2.48 -2.22
C VAL A 96 5.04 1.81 -3.53
N GLU A 97 4.63 2.37 -4.67
CA GLU A 97 5.02 1.89 -6.00
C GLU A 97 6.54 1.92 -6.20
N GLN A 98 7.18 3.05 -5.90
CA GLN A 98 8.64 3.19 -6.01
C GLN A 98 9.37 2.21 -5.10
N ALA A 99 8.95 2.08 -3.84
CA ALA A 99 9.54 1.15 -2.88
C ALA A 99 9.46 -0.30 -3.36
N ILE A 100 8.31 -0.71 -3.95
CA ILE A 100 8.17 -2.04 -4.56
C ILE A 100 9.14 -2.21 -5.73
N LYS A 101 9.23 -1.22 -6.63
CA LYS A 101 10.15 -1.28 -7.78
C LYS A 101 11.61 -1.37 -7.34
N PHE A 102 12.01 -0.60 -6.33
CA PHE A 102 13.35 -0.68 -5.74
C PHE A 102 13.62 -2.06 -5.13
N ALA A 103 12.71 -2.56 -4.28
CA ALA A 103 12.85 -3.88 -3.67
C ALA A 103 12.93 -5.02 -4.70
N TYR A 104 12.24 -4.87 -5.83
CA TYR A 104 12.28 -5.82 -6.95
C TYR A 104 13.66 -5.89 -7.63
N HIS A 105 14.34 -4.74 -7.78
CA HIS A 105 15.64 -4.62 -8.44
C HIS A 105 16.87 -4.82 -7.54
N GLU A 106 16.77 -4.51 -6.25
CA GLU A 106 17.86 -4.70 -5.26
C GLU A 106 18.35 -6.15 -5.15
N GLU A 107 17.62 -7.12 -5.70
CA GLU A 107 18.12 -8.49 -5.88
C GLU A 107 19.44 -8.57 -6.65
N ASN A 108 19.70 -7.66 -7.59
CA ASN A 108 20.86 -7.79 -8.47
C ASN A 108 22.21 -7.49 -7.80
N HIS A 109 22.22 -7.05 -6.54
CA HIS A 109 23.45 -6.73 -5.81
C HIS A 109 23.54 -7.48 -4.47
N ARG A 110 24.15 -8.68 -4.50
CA ARG A 110 24.74 -9.33 -3.30
C ARG A 110 25.99 -8.57 -2.81
N GLY A 111 25.87 -7.27 -2.59
CA GLY A 111 26.91 -6.41 -1.99
C GLY A 111 26.52 -5.96 -0.58
N PRO A 112 27.47 -5.39 0.21
CA PRO A 112 27.14 -4.83 1.50
C PRO A 112 26.19 -3.63 1.32
N ARG A 113 24.93 -3.85 1.72
CA ARG A 113 23.86 -2.88 2.00
C ARG A 113 24.07 -1.49 1.39
N ALA A 114 23.68 -1.30 0.12
CA ALA A 114 23.17 0.01 -0.25
C ALA A 114 21.92 0.23 0.62
N ALA A 115 21.94 1.27 1.45
CA ALA A 115 20.73 1.61 2.19
C ALA A 115 19.67 1.95 1.15
N ALA A 116 18.52 1.27 1.21
CA ALA A 116 17.35 1.64 0.44
C ALA A 116 17.17 3.17 0.56
N PRO A 117 16.99 3.90 -0.55
CA PRO A 117 16.90 5.35 -0.51
C PRO A 117 15.83 5.73 0.52
N PRO A 118 16.12 6.68 1.43
CA PRO A 118 15.18 7.03 2.47
C PRO A 118 13.86 7.44 1.82
N PRO A 119 12.71 7.07 2.40
CA PRO A 119 11.44 7.64 1.95
C PRO A 119 11.59 9.17 1.97
N PRO A 120 10.98 9.88 1.01
CA PRO A 120 11.15 11.31 0.90
C PRO A 120 10.80 11.98 2.23
N SER A 121 11.64 12.90 2.67
CA SER A 121 11.54 13.51 4.00
C SER A 121 10.28 14.37 4.20
N ARG A 122 9.55 14.68 3.13
CA ARG A 122 8.33 15.50 3.16
C ARG A 122 7.18 14.82 2.42
N PRO A 123 6.00 14.68 3.05
CA PRO A 123 4.80 14.32 2.31
C PRO A 123 4.53 15.34 1.20
N PRO A 124 3.90 14.91 0.10
CA PRO A 124 3.48 15.82 -0.94
C PRO A 124 2.41 16.76 -0.35
N PRO A 125 2.39 18.03 -0.76
CA PRO A 125 1.37 18.97 -0.29
C PRO A 125 -0.01 18.39 -0.59
N ALA A 126 -0.95 18.54 0.35
CA ALA A 126 -2.34 18.15 0.14
C ALA A 126 -2.81 18.81 -1.18
N ARG A 127 -3.17 18.01 -2.19
CA ARG A 127 -3.77 18.56 -3.41
C ARG A 127 -5.05 19.26 -2.96
N ALA A 128 -5.08 20.59 -3.04
CA ALA A 128 -6.32 21.34 -2.89
C ALA A 128 -7.34 20.77 -3.89
N PRO A 129 -8.60 20.56 -3.50
CA PRO A 129 -9.61 20.11 -4.43
C PRO A 129 -9.64 21.10 -5.60
N ALA A 130 -9.52 20.59 -6.82
CA ALA A 130 -9.67 21.40 -8.01
C ALA A 130 -11.07 22.03 -7.96
N LEU A 131 -11.14 23.34 -7.73
CA LEU A 131 -12.39 24.07 -7.76
C LEU A 131 -12.96 23.87 -9.17
N ALA A 132 -13.99 23.05 -9.31
CA ALA A 132 -14.70 22.89 -10.56
C ALA A 132 -15.16 24.29 -10.98
N ARG A 133 -14.60 24.82 -12.07
CA ARG A 133 -15.10 26.05 -12.68
C ARG A 133 -16.53 25.77 -13.11
N ALA A 134 -17.49 26.26 -12.33
CA ALA A 134 -18.88 26.30 -12.73
C ALA A 134 -18.96 27.13 -14.02
N ARG A 135 -19.21 26.46 -15.15
CA ARG A 135 -19.64 27.14 -16.38
C ARG A 135 -21.03 27.68 -16.11
N ALA A 136 -21.16 29.00 -15.99
CA ALA A 136 -22.46 29.64 -16.00
C ALA A 136 -23.19 29.32 -17.31
N PRO A 137 -24.50 29.01 -17.28
CA PRO A 137 -25.27 28.85 -18.51
C PRO A 137 -25.41 30.22 -19.18
N ALA A 138 -25.10 30.28 -20.47
CA ALA A 138 -25.43 31.43 -21.29
C ALA A 138 -26.96 31.57 -21.33
N LEU A 139 -27.50 32.66 -20.79
CA LEU A 139 -28.89 33.03 -21.06
C LEU A 139 -29.00 33.39 -22.54
N ALA A 140 -29.74 32.58 -23.27
CA ALA A 140 -30.26 32.96 -24.56
C ALA A 140 -31.44 33.92 -24.35
N ARG A 141 -31.35 35.11 -24.94
CA ARG A 141 -32.50 35.85 -25.50
C ARG A 141 -32.03 36.98 -26.39
#